data_AF-A0A5K0X7L9-F1
#
_entry.id   AF-A0A5K0X7L9-F1
#
_cell.length_a   1.000
_cell.length_b   1.000
_cell.length_c   1.000
_cell.angle_alpha   90.00
_cell.angle_beta   90.00
_cell.angle_gamma   90.00
#
_symmetry.space_group_name_H-M   'P 1'
#
loop_
_entity.id
_entity.type
_entity.pdbx_description
1 polymer ?
#
loop_
_entity_poly.entity_id
_entity_poly.type
_entity_poly.pdbx_seq_one_letter_code
_entity_poly.pdbx_strand_id
1 'polypeptide(L)' 'FKRLCALEGIIPALEASHALAFLDKLCPQLPHGSRVVVNISGRGDKDAEMVLHHIQ' A
#
# COMPACT_ATOMS: atom_id res chain seq x y z
N PHE A 1 -0.37 3.74 1.15
CA PHE A 1 -0.30 4.70 0.03
C PHE A 1 1.12 5.19 -0.23
N LYS A 2 1.62 6.23 0.46
CA LYS A 2 2.93 6.88 0.18
C LYS A 2 4.10 5.93 -0.07
N ARG A 3 4.26 4.91 0.77
CA ARG A 3 5.39 3.98 0.68
C ARG A 3 5.43 3.21 -0.63
N LEU A 4 4.29 2.73 -1.13
CA LEU A 4 4.25 2.00 -2.41
C LEU A 4 4.55 2.93 -3.58
N CYS A 5 4.01 4.15 -3.56
CA CYS A 5 4.31 5.14 -4.58
C CYS A 5 5.79 5.49 -4.62
N ALA A 6 6.42 5.68 -3.45
CA ALA A 6 7.82 6.09 -3.35
C ALA A 6 8.81 4.96 -3.70
N LEU A 7 8.51 3.72 -3.35
CA LEU A 7 9.42 2.59 -3.55
C LEU A 7 9.25 1.94 -4.93
N GLU A 8 8.00 1.77 -5.38
CA GLU A 8 7.68 0.98 -6.57
C GLU A 8 7.11 1.83 -7.72
N GLY A 9 6.84 3.12 -7.51
CA GLY A 9 6.20 3.98 -8.51
C GLY A 9 4.73 3.61 -8.80
N ILE A 10 4.14 2.71 -8.02
CA ILE A 10 2.76 2.26 -8.18
C ILE A 10 1.86 3.15 -7.33
N ILE A 11 0.81 3.71 -7.94
CA ILE A 11 -0.23 4.49 -7.26
C ILE A 11 -1.43 3.57 -6.97
N PRO A 12 -1.52 2.96 -5.78
CA PRO A 12 -2.59 2.01 -5.48
C PRO A 12 -3.90 2.75 -5.18
N ALA A 13 -5.03 2.08 -5.41
CA ALA A 13 -6.31 2.52 -4.83
C ALA A 13 -6.20 2.67 -3.30
N LEU A 14 -7.02 3.56 -2.73
CA LEU A 14 -6.96 3.83 -1.28
C LEU A 14 -7.38 2.60 -0.47
N GLU A 15 -8.33 1.81 -0.96
CA GLU A 15 -8.74 0.54 -0.35
C GLU A 15 -7.60 -0.47 -0.34
N ALA A 16 -6.87 -0.62 -1.47
CA ALA A 16 -5.72 -1.52 -1.55
C ALA A 16 -4.55 -1.07 -0.65
N SER A 17 -4.43 0.23 -0.36
CA SER A 17 -3.43 0.74 0.59
C SER A 17 -3.62 0.23 2.02
N HIS A 18 -4.83 -0.16 2.42
CA HIS A 18 -5.07 -0.71 3.76
C HIS A 18 -4.40 -2.08 3.94
N ALA A 19 -4.42 -2.93 2.90
CA ALA A 19 -3.74 -4.22 2.92
C ALA A 19 -2.22 -4.05 3.11
N LEU A 20 -1.63 -3.08 2.42
CA LEU A 20 -0.21 -2.77 2.56
C LEU A 20 0.16 -2.23 3.94
N ALA A 21 -0.69 -1.40 4.55
CA ALA A 21 -0.47 -0.90 5.91
C ALA A 21 -0.51 -2.03 6.95
N PHE A 22 -1.34 -3.05 6.73
CA PHE A 22 -1.41 -4.21 7.61
C PHE A 22 -0.14 -5.08 7.57
N LEU A 23 0.62 -5.05 6.47
CA LEU A 23 1.87 -5.82 6.38
C LEU A 23 2.88 -5.48 7.47
N ASP A 24 2.93 -4.23 7.94
CA ASP A 24 3.85 -3.84 9.02
C ASP A 24 3.54 -4.55 10.34
N LYS A 25 2.29 -4.99 10.52
CA LYS A 25 1.85 -5.80 11.67
C LYS A 25 2.01 -7.29 11.41
N LEU A 26 1.74 -7.73 10.18
CA LEU A 26 1.75 -9.15 9.80
C LEU A 26 3.18 -9.69 9.64
N CYS A 27 4.04 -8.99 8.90
CA CYS A 27 5.37 -9.48 8.52
C CYS A 27 6.26 -9.85 9.72
N PRO A 28 6.28 -9.11 10.85
CA PRO A 28 7.05 -9.51 12.04
C PRO A 28 6.61 -10.83 12.69
N GLN A 29 5.38 -11.28 12.41
CA GLN A 29 4.81 -12.52 12.96
C GLN A 29 5.06 -13.73 12.06
N LEU A 30 5.55 -13.52 10.83
CA LEU A 30 5.81 -14.58 9.87
C LEU A 30 7.20 -15.20 10.07
N PRO A 31 7.38 -16.51 9.84
CA PRO A 31 8.69 -17.12 9.80
C PRO A 31 9.62 -16.42 8.80
N HIS A 32 10.90 -16.32 9.13
CA HIS A 32 11.89 -15.72 8.24
C HIS A 32 11.92 -16.43 6.87
N GLY A 33 11.89 -15.66 5.78
CA GLY A 33 11.85 -16.18 4.41
C GLY A 33 10.44 -16.46 3.86
N SER A 34 9.39 -16.16 4.62
CA SER A 34 8.01 -16.24 4.13
C SER A 34 7.78 -15.32 2.93
N ARG A 35 7.00 -15.79 1.94
CA ARG A 35 6.59 -15.01 0.77
C ARG A 35 5.15 -14.52 0.94
N VAL A 36 4.91 -13.24 0.72
CA VAL A 36 3.59 -12.63 0.82
C VAL A 36 3.17 -12.12 -0.55
N VAL A 37 1.96 -12.48 -0.97
CA VAL A 37 1.33 -11.97 -2.19
C VAL A 37 0.20 -11.04 -1.78
N VAL A 38 0.22 -9.81 -2.29
CA VAL A 38 -0.82 -8.82 -2.04
C VAL A 38 -1.51 -8.47 -3.34
N ASN A 39 -2.83 -8.53 -3.34
CA ASN A 39 -3.63 -8.10 -4.46
C ASN A 39 -3.77 -6.57 -4.47
N ILE A 40 -3.38 -5.92 -5.56
CA ILE A 40 -3.60 -4.49 -5.79
C ILE A 40 -4.78 -4.37 -6.76
N SER A 41 -5.99 -4.29 -6.19
CA SER A 41 -7.25 -4.41 -6.94
C SER A 41 -7.57 -3.24 -7.87
N GLY A 42 -6.87 -2.12 -7.75
CA GLY A 42 -7.15 -0.91 -8.52
C GLY A 42 -6.07 0.16 -8.43
N ARG A 43 -6.22 1.16 -9.29
CA ARG A 43 -5.35 2.35 -9.40
C ARG A 43 -5.91 3.52 -8.60
N GLY A 44 -5.02 4.29 -7.97
CA GLY A 44 -5.37 5.45 -7.15
C GLY A 44 -5.35 6.78 -7.90
N ASP A 45 -5.29 6.80 -9.23
CA ASP A 45 -5.17 8.04 -10.03
C ASP A 45 -6.29 9.05 -9.71
N LYS A 46 -7.51 8.56 -9.47
CA LYS A 46 -8.68 9.40 -9.15
C LYS A 46 -8.63 9.96 -7.73
N ASP A 47 -7.98 9.25 -6.82
CA ASP A 47 -7.93 9.57 -5.40
C ASP A 47 -6.65 10.34 -5.03
N ALA A 48 -5.68 10.39 -5.94
CA ALA A 48 -4.35 10.96 -5.67
C ALA A 48 -4.42 12.43 -5.21
N GLU A 49 -5.31 13.23 -5.79
CA GLU A 49 -5.50 14.64 -5.41
C GLU A 49 -6.05 14.77 -3.98
N MET A 50 -7.11 14.00 -3.66
CA MET A 50 -7.70 13.97 -2.32
C MET A 50 -6.68 13.49 -1.28
N VAL A 51 -5.93 12.45 -1.61
CA VAL A 51 -4.88 11.91 -0.76
C VAL A 51 -3.77 12.94 -0.56
N LEU A 52 -3.32 13.65 -1.61
CA LEU A 52 -2.28 14.67 -1.49
C LEU A 52 -2.70 15.80 -0.53
N HIS A 53 -3.98 16.20 -0.54
CA HIS A 53 -4.50 17.21 0.37
C HIS A 53 -4.54 16.75 1.84
N HIS A 54 -4.71 15.45 2.11
CA HIS A 54 -4.85 14.91 3.47
C HIS A 54 -3.56 14.38 4.09
N ILE A 55 -2.51 14.15 3.29
CA ILE A 55 -1.23 13.68 3.81
C ILE A 55 -0.14 14.78 3.77
N GLN A 56 -0.53 16.05 3.91
CA GLN A 56 0.40 17.11 4.31
C GLN A 56 0.81 16.94 5.78
#